data_AF-A0A7S2YN06-F1
#
_entry.id   AF-A0A7S2YN06-F1
#
_cell.length_a   1.000
_cell.length_b   1.000
_cell.length_c   1.000
_cell.angle_alpha   90.00
_cell.angle_beta   90.00
_cell.angle_gamma   90.00
#
_symmetry.space_group_name_H-M   'P 1'
#
loop_
_entity.id
_entity.type
_entity.pdbx_description
1 polymer ?
#
loop_
_entity_poly.entity_id
_entity_poly.type
_entity_poly.pdbx_seq_one_letter_code
_entity_poly.pdbx_strand_id
1 'polypeptide(L)'
;MTTQEASLSSEEQTAHQIQKLLKPIPDDRADAARLDELRRVFGQLYQEGELGPGGAFSATEQTWKTFLTTSHAKFRTQLSQRIAVQGQRTAVRTFWGVVASSPKSCLVGNQQPPKKTAAVVKRHGLLDESILLQWVQAMSRIPIWDKSIQHMVQVEFLEPFRDVQYYTMMNIGKVAESLYKKQQQQQESDQGQDESIAAQAERLMQMLMMIPMASTQQDLDNPQSYLFAPPKDQQEGPMDDSDDNDSSDGGESSDDEDDDDAPNDDSDDDNESPNKAQKQKPAEPHLFPMQQLSRHRRQWSKAWLAILRLSSLPQSSLKRALQFLPQKVLPVVSRPLLFADFFMTAYTSHNDETDSSG
;
A
#
# COMPACT_ATOMS: atom_id res chain seq x y z
N MET A 1 -40.97 -35.73 -28.75
CA MET A 1 -39.72 -35.02 -29.10
C MET A 1 -39.19 -34.39 -27.83
N THR A 2 -38.36 -35.12 -27.10
CA THR A 2 -37.67 -34.64 -25.89
C THR A 2 -36.41 -33.96 -26.39
N THR A 3 -36.37 -32.63 -26.39
CA THR A 3 -35.14 -31.87 -26.59
C THR A 3 -34.21 -32.18 -25.42
N GLN A 4 -33.16 -32.94 -25.69
CA GLN A 4 -32.03 -33.08 -24.76
C GLN A 4 -31.38 -31.69 -24.67
N GLU A 5 -31.60 -30.98 -23.56
CA GLU A 5 -30.78 -29.83 -23.21
C GLU A 5 -29.35 -30.32 -23.01
N ALA A 6 -28.46 -29.91 -23.90
CA ALA A 6 -27.03 -30.16 -23.73
C ALA A 6 -26.60 -29.44 -22.44
N SER A 7 -26.14 -30.21 -21.45
CA SER A 7 -25.58 -29.66 -20.22
C SER A 7 -24.30 -28.89 -20.56
N LEU A 8 -24.37 -27.56 -20.50
CA LEU A 8 -23.20 -26.68 -20.65
C LEU A 8 -22.13 -27.05 -19.61
N SER A 9 -20.85 -26.89 -19.98
CA SER A 9 -19.76 -27.13 -19.04
C SER A 9 -19.83 -26.16 -17.85
N SER A 10 -19.27 -26.55 -16.70
CA SER A 10 -19.26 -25.67 -15.51
C SER A 10 -18.61 -24.32 -15.80
N GLU A 11 -17.51 -24.31 -16.57
CA GLU A 11 -16.81 -23.10 -16.98
C GLU A 11 -17.69 -22.19 -17.85
N GLU A 12 -18.43 -22.75 -18.81
CA GLU A 12 -19.34 -21.99 -19.67
C GLU A 12 -20.46 -21.32 -18.87
N GLN A 13 -21.01 -22.03 -17.88
CA GLN A 13 -22.04 -21.48 -16.98
C GLN A 13 -21.49 -20.32 -16.15
N THR A 14 -20.31 -20.50 -15.55
CA THR A 14 -19.62 -19.45 -14.78
C THR A 14 -19.28 -18.25 -15.66
N ALA A 15 -18.78 -18.47 -16.88
CA ALA A 15 -18.48 -17.42 -17.85
C ALA A 15 -19.73 -16.60 -18.17
N HIS A 16 -20.85 -17.26 -18.46
CA HIS A 16 -22.13 -16.62 -18.75
C HIS A 16 -22.65 -15.83 -17.54
N GLN A 17 -22.52 -16.37 -16.33
CA GLN A 17 -22.89 -15.68 -15.09
C GLN A 17 -22.05 -14.41 -14.88
N ILE A 18 -20.72 -14.48 -15.04
CA ILE A 18 -19.83 -13.33 -14.92
C ILE A 18 -20.19 -12.26 -15.97
N GLN A 19 -20.38 -12.66 -17.23
CA GLN A 19 -20.74 -11.71 -18.30
C GLN A 19 -22.09 -11.03 -18.05
N LYS A 20 -23.08 -11.78 -17.55
CA LYS A 20 -24.38 -11.22 -17.16
C LYS A 20 -24.22 -10.22 -16.03
N LEU A 21 -23.51 -10.61 -14.98
CA LEU A 21 -23.31 -9.80 -13.79
C LEU A 21 -22.39 -8.60 -14.04
N LEU A 22 -21.51 -8.60 -15.04
CA LEU A 22 -20.65 -7.45 -15.36
C LEU A 22 -21.43 -6.28 -15.98
N LYS A 23 -22.65 -6.48 -16.47
CA LYS A 23 -23.47 -5.41 -17.05
C LYS A 23 -23.99 -4.50 -15.92
N PRO A 24 -23.66 -3.20 -15.91
CA PRO A 24 -24.11 -2.28 -14.86
C PRO A 24 -25.64 -2.17 -14.80
N ILE A 25 -26.17 -2.00 -13.60
CA ILE A 25 -27.59 -1.74 -13.38
C ILE A 25 -27.76 -0.28 -12.91
N PRO A 26 -28.75 0.48 -13.45
CA PRO A 26 -28.99 1.86 -13.03
C PRO A 26 -29.50 2.01 -11.60
N ASP A 27 -30.27 1.02 -11.12
CA ASP A 27 -30.77 1.00 -9.74
C ASP A 27 -29.63 0.67 -8.76
N ASP A 28 -29.34 1.58 -7.84
CA ASP A 28 -28.20 1.48 -6.92
C ASP A 28 -28.27 0.24 -6.02
N ARG A 29 -29.47 -0.15 -5.57
CA ARG A 29 -29.64 -1.30 -4.67
C ARG A 29 -29.39 -2.60 -5.42
N ALA A 30 -29.97 -2.75 -6.61
CA ALA A 30 -29.76 -3.89 -7.48
C ALA A 30 -28.31 -3.96 -7.97
N ASP A 31 -27.66 -2.83 -8.25
CA ASP A 31 -26.25 -2.78 -8.64
C ASP A 31 -25.33 -3.20 -7.48
N ALA A 32 -25.61 -2.76 -6.25
CA ALA A 32 -24.86 -3.19 -5.08
C ALA A 32 -24.99 -4.71 -4.85
N ALA A 33 -26.19 -5.28 -5.00
CA ALA A 33 -26.41 -6.72 -4.89
C ALA A 33 -25.68 -7.50 -6.00
N ARG A 34 -25.71 -7.00 -7.24
CA ARG A 34 -24.97 -7.55 -8.39
C ARG A 34 -23.45 -7.55 -8.14
N LEU A 35 -22.91 -6.45 -7.63
CA LEU A 35 -21.48 -6.32 -7.34
C LEU A 35 -21.04 -7.24 -6.19
N ASP A 36 -21.86 -7.41 -5.15
CA ASP A 36 -21.58 -8.40 -4.10
C ASP A 36 -21.65 -9.84 -4.63
N GLU A 37 -22.56 -10.13 -5.56
CA GLU A 37 -22.61 -11.45 -6.20
C GLU A 37 -21.37 -11.70 -7.07
N LEU A 38 -20.90 -10.71 -7.86
CA LEU A 38 -19.62 -10.81 -8.56
C LEU A 38 -18.47 -11.08 -7.60
N ARG A 39 -18.43 -10.38 -6.47
CA ARG A 39 -17.41 -10.61 -5.43
C ARG A 39 -17.44 -12.07 -4.96
N ARG A 40 -18.60 -12.66 -4.73
CA ARG A 40 -18.74 -14.07 -4.30
C ARG A 40 -18.23 -15.03 -5.37
N VAL A 41 -18.65 -14.83 -6.62
CA VAL A 41 -18.20 -15.65 -7.76
C VAL A 41 -16.68 -15.61 -7.90
N PHE A 42 -16.08 -14.40 -7.91
CA PHE A 42 -14.62 -14.29 -7.98
C PHE A 42 -13.92 -14.84 -6.75
N GLY A 43 -14.49 -14.66 -5.55
CA GLY A 43 -13.96 -15.25 -4.32
C GLY A 43 -13.92 -16.77 -4.36
N GLN A 44 -14.95 -17.42 -4.92
CA GLN A 44 -14.96 -18.86 -5.15
C GLN A 44 -13.87 -19.30 -6.13
N LEU A 45 -13.73 -18.59 -7.27
CA LEU A 45 -12.68 -18.87 -8.26
C LEU A 45 -11.25 -18.71 -7.70
N TYR A 46 -11.05 -17.79 -6.74
CA TYR A 46 -9.79 -17.67 -6.01
C TYR A 46 -9.54 -18.87 -5.08
N GLN A 47 -10.58 -19.35 -4.39
CA GLN A 47 -10.49 -20.54 -3.52
C GLN A 47 -10.21 -21.82 -4.31
N GLU A 48 -10.76 -21.92 -5.53
CA GLU A 48 -10.51 -23.01 -6.48
C GLU A 48 -9.14 -22.91 -7.16
N GLY A 49 -8.44 -21.78 -7.01
CA GLY A 49 -7.11 -21.56 -7.58
C GLY A 49 -7.10 -21.14 -9.05
N GLU A 50 -8.25 -20.91 -9.67
CA GLU A 50 -8.37 -20.59 -11.10
C GLU A 50 -7.81 -19.19 -11.45
N LEU A 51 -7.91 -18.25 -10.51
CA LEU A 51 -7.34 -16.90 -10.64
C LEU A 51 -5.90 -16.77 -10.11
N GLY A 52 -5.35 -17.85 -9.53
CA GLY A 52 -4.05 -17.84 -8.90
C GLY A 52 -2.88 -17.82 -9.90
N PRO A 53 -1.71 -17.28 -9.52
CA PRO A 53 -0.45 -17.47 -10.23
C PRO A 53 0.05 -18.91 -10.06
N GLY A 54 -0.43 -19.88 -10.84
CA GLY A 54 0.13 -21.24 -10.82
C GLY A 54 0.02 -21.94 -12.16
N GLY A 55 0.90 -22.92 -12.44
CA GLY A 55 0.74 -23.94 -13.48
C GLY A 55 1.16 -23.60 -14.92
N ALA A 56 1.82 -24.56 -15.58
CA ALA A 56 1.82 -24.62 -17.03
C ALA A 56 0.41 -25.04 -17.47
N PHE A 57 -0.28 -24.16 -18.19
CA PHE A 57 -1.66 -24.37 -18.62
C PHE A 57 -1.71 -24.82 -20.07
N SER A 58 -2.69 -25.66 -20.38
CA SER A 58 -3.17 -25.89 -21.74
C SER A 58 -3.67 -24.59 -22.39
N ALA A 59 -3.75 -24.55 -23.72
CA ALA A 59 -4.21 -23.35 -24.45
C ALA A 59 -5.64 -22.91 -24.05
N THR A 60 -6.52 -23.86 -23.74
CA THR A 60 -7.88 -23.61 -23.25
C THR A 60 -7.88 -22.97 -21.86
N GLU A 61 -7.10 -23.51 -20.92
CA GLU A 61 -6.96 -22.95 -19.57
C GLU A 61 -6.33 -21.55 -19.58
N GLN A 62 -5.38 -21.28 -20.49
CA GLN A 62 -4.82 -19.94 -20.66
C GLN A 62 -5.87 -18.93 -21.13
N THR A 63 -6.73 -19.33 -22.06
CA THR A 63 -7.82 -18.50 -22.56
C THR A 63 -8.83 -18.22 -21.44
N TRP A 64 -9.19 -19.24 -20.67
CA TRP A 64 -10.05 -19.12 -19.49
C TRP A 64 -9.46 -18.17 -18.44
N LYS A 65 -8.19 -18.36 -18.07
CA LYS A 65 -7.47 -17.51 -17.13
C LYS A 65 -7.40 -16.05 -17.59
N THR A 66 -7.18 -15.83 -18.89
CA THR A 66 -7.16 -14.50 -19.49
C THR A 66 -8.53 -13.84 -19.39
N PHE A 67 -9.60 -14.59 -19.68
CA PHE A 67 -10.98 -14.14 -19.52
C PHE A 67 -11.28 -13.77 -18.06
N LEU A 68 -10.93 -14.63 -17.11
CA LEU A 68 -11.15 -14.40 -15.69
C LEU A 68 -10.40 -13.17 -15.17
N THR A 69 -9.12 -13.05 -15.51
CA THR A 69 -8.28 -11.90 -15.11
C THR A 69 -8.83 -10.58 -15.67
N THR A 70 -9.22 -10.59 -16.95
CA THR A 70 -9.81 -9.41 -17.62
C THR A 70 -11.15 -9.04 -17.00
N SER A 71 -11.98 -10.03 -16.72
CA SER A 71 -13.30 -9.83 -16.10
C SER A 71 -13.19 -9.32 -14.67
N HIS A 72 -12.25 -9.86 -13.89
CA HIS A 72 -11.96 -9.40 -12.54
C HIS A 72 -11.46 -7.94 -12.55
N ALA A 73 -10.55 -7.60 -13.47
CA ALA A 73 -10.09 -6.22 -13.63
C ALA A 73 -11.25 -5.25 -13.95
N LYS A 74 -12.15 -5.62 -14.87
CA LYS A 74 -13.35 -4.82 -15.17
C LYS A 74 -14.25 -4.63 -13.95
N PHE A 75 -14.46 -5.68 -13.17
CA PHE A 75 -15.24 -5.62 -11.93
C PHE A 75 -14.60 -4.68 -10.90
N ARG A 76 -13.28 -4.76 -10.67
CA ARG A 76 -12.56 -3.84 -9.78
C ARG A 76 -12.69 -2.39 -10.25
N THR A 77 -12.56 -2.15 -11.55
CA THR A 77 -12.77 -0.80 -12.13
C THR A 77 -14.18 -0.27 -11.86
N GLN A 78 -15.22 -1.10 -11.97
CA GLN A 78 -16.58 -0.69 -11.61
C GLN A 78 -16.68 -0.29 -10.14
N LEU A 79 -16.12 -1.09 -9.22
CA LEU A 79 -16.11 -0.75 -7.80
C LEU A 79 -15.35 0.57 -7.53
N SER A 80 -14.16 0.73 -8.09
CA SER A 80 -13.38 1.97 -7.98
C SER A 80 -14.16 3.18 -8.50
N GLN A 81 -14.87 3.04 -9.61
CA GLN A 81 -15.70 4.11 -10.17
C GLN A 81 -16.87 4.47 -9.24
N ARG A 82 -17.56 3.47 -8.66
CA ARG A 82 -18.65 3.71 -7.69
C ARG A 82 -18.18 4.42 -6.43
N ILE A 83 -16.98 4.08 -5.95
CA ILE A 83 -16.34 4.79 -4.84
C ILE A 83 -15.99 6.23 -5.24
N ALA A 84 -15.25 6.39 -6.34
CA ALA A 84 -14.70 7.68 -6.76
C ALA A 84 -15.75 8.67 -7.27
N VAL A 85 -16.85 8.21 -7.87
CA VAL A 85 -17.87 9.10 -8.46
C VAL A 85 -19.06 9.29 -7.52
N GLN A 86 -19.48 8.23 -6.82
CA GLN A 86 -20.73 8.25 -6.06
C GLN A 86 -20.52 8.20 -4.54
N GLY A 87 -19.30 7.92 -4.06
CA GLY A 87 -19.03 7.75 -2.63
C GLY A 87 -19.83 6.61 -2.00
N GLN A 88 -20.15 5.57 -2.76
CA GLN A 88 -21.01 4.49 -2.27
C GLN A 88 -20.33 3.64 -1.20
N ARG A 89 -20.86 3.73 0.03
CA ARG A 89 -20.45 2.94 1.20
C ARG A 89 -20.45 1.42 0.93
N THR A 90 -21.44 0.92 0.21
CA THR A 90 -21.55 -0.51 -0.15
C THR A 90 -20.42 -0.93 -1.08
N ALA A 91 -20.06 -0.10 -2.06
CA ALA A 91 -18.94 -0.37 -2.96
C ALA A 91 -17.60 -0.45 -2.21
N VAL A 92 -17.38 0.40 -1.19
CA VAL A 92 -16.19 0.32 -0.32
C VAL A 92 -16.10 -1.04 0.37
N ARG A 93 -17.19 -1.50 0.99
CA ARG A 93 -17.22 -2.83 1.64
C ARG A 93 -17.01 -3.97 0.65
N THR A 94 -17.70 -3.92 -0.49
CA THR A 94 -17.55 -4.95 -1.53
C THR A 94 -16.10 -5.00 -2.03
N PHE A 95 -15.45 -3.84 -2.22
CA PHE A 95 -14.04 -3.77 -2.59
C PHE A 95 -13.13 -4.40 -1.54
N TRP A 96 -13.35 -4.14 -0.25
CA TRP A 96 -12.60 -4.80 0.82
C TRP A 96 -12.82 -6.31 0.88
N GLY A 97 -14.04 -6.76 0.56
CA GLY A 97 -14.31 -8.18 0.40
C GLY A 97 -13.55 -8.79 -0.79
N VAL A 98 -13.26 -8.03 -1.85
CA VAL A 98 -12.36 -8.44 -2.93
C VAL A 98 -10.91 -8.53 -2.45
N VAL A 99 -10.44 -7.54 -1.68
CA VAL A 99 -9.10 -7.57 -1.06
C VAL A 99 -8.92 -8.83 -0.21
N ALA A 100 -9.90 -9.12 0.66
CA ALA A 100 -9.87 -10.26 1.55
C ALA A 100 -9.97 -11.62 0.82
N SER A 101 -10.67 -11.69 -0.32
CA SER A 101 -10.81 -12.92 -1.11
C SER A 101 -9.73 -13.11 -2.17
N SER A 102 -8.83 -12.15 -2.35
CA SER A 102 -7.79 -12.17 -3.39
C SER A 102 -6.38 -12.16 -2.78
N PRO A 103 -6.02 -13.15 -1.93
CA PRO A 103 -4.65 -13.26 -1.46
C PRO A 103 -3.72 -13.40 -2.67
N LYS A 104 -2.56 -12.76 -2.62
CA LYS A 104 -1.50 -13.08 -3.58
C LYS A 104 -1.11 -14.51 -3.28
N SER A 105 -1.49 -15.44 -4.17
CA SER A 105 -1.25 -16.86 -3.96
C SER A 105 0.25 -17.07 -3.76
N CYS A 106 0.64 -17.24 -2.51
CA CYS A 106 1.95 -17.75 -2.17
C CYS A 106 1.88 -19.19 -2.65
N LEU A 107 2.63 -19.50 -3.70
CA LEU A 107 2.74 -20.85 -4.24
C LEU A 107 3.28 -21.76 -3.13
N VAL A 108 2.40 -22.26 -2.27
CA VAL A 108 2.62 -23.42 -1.39
C VAL A 108 2.42 -24.65 -2.28
N GLY A 109 3.21 -24.73 -3.34
CA GLY A 109 3.42 -25.98 -4.02
C GLY A 109 4.50 -26.70 -3.23
N ASN A 110 4.18 -27.87 -2.68
CA ASN A 110 5.13 -28.90 -2.21
C ASN A 110 6.08 -29.40 -3.33
N GLN A 111 6.23 -28.65 -4.43
CA GLN A 111 7.25 -28.89 -5.43
C GLN A 111 8.58 -28.50 -4.79
N GLN A 112 9.33 -29.52 -4.39
CA GLN A 112 10.72 -29.37 -3.95
C GLN A 112 11.43 -28.37 -4.88
N PRO A 113 12.09 -27.34 -4.33
CA PRO A 113 12.77 -26.36 -5.14
C PRO A 113 13.75 -27.08 -6.08
N PRO A 114 13.71 -26.83 -7.40
CA PRO A 114 14.68 -27.39 -8.31
C PRO A 114 16.09 -27.01 -7.82
N LYS A 115 16.93 -28.02 -7.65
CA LYS A 115 18.27 -27.89 -7.10
C LYS A 115 19.09 -26.88 -7.93
N LYS A 116 19.51 -25.78 -7.26
CA LYS A 116 20.69 -24.95 -7.59
C LYS A 116 20.63 -24.06 -8.84
N THR A 117 19.61 -23.22 -8.98
CA THR A 117 19.72 -22.01 -9.83
C THR A 117 19.33 -20.78 -9.02
N ALA A 118 20.09 -19.70 -9.19
CA ALA A 118 20.11 -18.46 -8.42
C ALA A 118 18.78 -18.07 -7.75
N ALA A 119 18.88 -17.76 -6.45
CA ALA A 119 17.78 -17.35 -5.59
C ALA A 119 17.15 -16.04 -6.08
N VAL A 120 16.16 -16.14 -6.97
CA VAL A 120 15.21 -15.06 -7.20
C VAL A 120 14.38 -14.97 -5.93
N VAL A 121 14.71 -14.01 -5.06
CA VAL A 121 13.96 -13.68 -3.84
C VAL A 121 12.56 -13.25 -4.27
N LYS A 122 11.62 -14.20 -4.27
CA LYS A 122 10.21 -13.89 -4.51
C LYS A 122 9.72 -13.12 -3.29
N ARG A 123 9.35 -11.86 -3.48
CA ARG A 123 8.67 -11.05 -2.46
C ARG A 123 7.35 -11.74 -2.11
N HIS A 124 7.21 -12.27 -0.91
CA HIS A 124 5.97 -12.86 -0.44
C HIS A 124 5.03 -11.74 0.01
N GLY A 125 4.47 -11.00 -0.95
CA GLY A 125 3.35 -10.14 -0.65
C GLY A 125 2.14 -11.02 -0.38
N LEU A 126 1.65 -11.05 0.86
CA LEU A 126 0.40 -11.77 1.18
C LEU A 126 -0.81 -11.06 0.57
N LEU A 127 -0.74 -9.73 0.51
CA LEU A 127 -1.79 -8.87 0.00
C LEU A 127 -1.48 -8.42 -1.43
N ASP A 128 -2.48 -8.46 -2.32
CA ASP A 128 -2.33 -7.91 -3.67
C ASP A 128 -2.28 -6.37 -3.64
N GLU A 129 -1.05 -5.87 -3.55
CA GLU A 129 -0.73 -4.45 -3.58
C GLU A 129 -1.42 -3.70 -4.72
N SER A 130 -1.63 -4.32 -5.89
CA SER A 130 -2.26 -3.66 -7.04
C SER A 130 -3.75 -3.39 -6.82
N ILE A 131 -4.42 -4.27 -6.08
CA ILE A 131 -5.83 -4.12 -5.66
C ILE A 131 -5.93 -2.99 -4.65
N LEU A 132 -5.06 -3.00 -3.64
CA LEU A 132 -5.08 -1.97 -2.60
C LEU A 132 -4.70 -0.60 -3.14
N LEU A 133 -3.77 -0.52 -4.09
CA LEU A 133 -3.43 0.73 -4.78
C LEU A 133 -4.65 1.28 -5.54
N GLN A 134 -5.40 0.44 -6.25
CA GLN A 134 -6.66 0.84 -6.92
C GLN A 134 -7.71 1.34 -5.92
N TRP A 135 -7.77 0.73 -4.73
CA TRP A 135 -8.65 1.21 -3.65
C TRP A 135 -8.22 2.59 -3.14
N VAL A 136 -6.94 2.79 -2.80
CA VAL A 136 -6.42 4.09 -2.34
C VAL A 136 -6.66 5.18 -3.39
N GLN A 137 -6.44 4.89 -4.67
CA GLN A 137 -6.73 5.81 -5.77
C GLN A 137 -8.22 6.16 -5.91
N ALA A 138 -9.11 5.20 -5.64
CA ALA A 138 -10.55 5.45 -5.67
C ALA A 138 -10.98 6.29 -4.46
N MET A 139 -10.45 5.97 -3.28
CA MET A 139 -10.73 6.69 -2.03
C MET A 139 -10.16 8.11 -2.04
N SER A 140 -9.03 8.37 -2.70
CA SER A 140 -8.53 9.74 -2.83
C SER A 140 -9.47 10.62 -3.66
N ARG A 141 -10.29 10.04 -4.55
CA ARG A 141 -11.19 10.77 -5.47
C ARG A 141 -12.63 10.86 -4.98
N ILE A 142 -12.94 10.29 -3.83
CA ILE A 142 -14.30 10.26 -3.32
C ILE A 142 -14.85 11.69 -3.11
N PRO A 143 -16.05 12.02 -3.63
CA PRO A 143 -16.57 13.38 -3.56
C PRO A 143 -16.93 13.76 -2.13
N ILE A 144 -17.56 12.84 -1.40
CA ILE A 144 -18.06 13.06 -0.04
C ILE A 144 -17.34 12.09 0.90
N TRP A 145 -16.51 12.65 1.76
CA TRP A 145 -15.81 11.91 2.81
C TRP A 145 -16.52 12.09 4.14
N ASP A 146 -17.70 11.47 4.25
CA ASP A 146 -18.50 11.58 5.47
C ASP A 146 -17.91 10.77 6.64
N LYS A 147 -18.37 11.10 7.86
CA LYS A 147 -17.93 10.40 9.08
C LYS A 147 -18.29 8.92 9.11
N SER A 148 -19.32 8.51 8.36
CA SER A 148 -19.79 7.12 8.31
C SER A 148 -18.82 6.24 7.52
N ILE A 149 -18.35 6.70 6.36
CA ILE A 149 -17.32 6.04 5.55
C ILE A 149 -15.99 6.05 6.30
N GLN A 150 -15.60 7.18 6.89
CA GLN A 150 -14.39 7.28 7.73
C GLN A 150 -14.40 6.24 8.84
N HIS A 151 -15.46 6.22 9.64
CA HIS A 151 -15.59 5.31 10.78
C HIS A 151 -15.58 3.85 10.34
N MET A 152 -16.28 3.51 9.24
CA MET A 152 -16.18 2.16 8.68
C MET A 152 -14.74 1.82 8.30
N VAL A 153 -14.09 2.67 7.51
CA VAL A 153 -12.75 2.36 6.98
C VAL A 153 -11.76 2.19 8.10
N GLN A 154 -11.85 3.06 9.11
CA GLN A 154 -11.02 2.99 10.30
C GLN A 154 -11.28 1.70 11.09
N VAL A 155 -12.52 1.47 11.52
CA VAL A 155 -12.83 0.40 12.49
C VAL A 155 -12.90 -0.99 11.84
N GLU A 156 -13.44 -1.10 10.63
CA GLU A 156 -13.62 -2.41 9.97
C GLU A 156 -12.34 -2.87 9.24
N PHE A 157 -11.46 -1.96 8.80
CA PHE A 157 -10.34 -2.33 7.91
C PHE A 157 -8.96 -1.87 8.40
N LEU A 158 -8.79 -0.60 8.77
CA LEU A 158 -7.46 -0.09 9.10
C LEU A 158 -7.04 -0.51 10.51
N GLU A 159 -7.89 -0.36 11.52
CA GLU A 159 -7.56 -0.64 12.91
C GLU A 159 -7.28 -2.13 13.19
N PRO A 160 -8.05 -3.10 12.67
CA PRO A 160 -7.87 -4.51 13.02
C PRO A 160 -6.65 -5.18 12.37
N PHE A 161 -6.17 -4.66 11.23
CA PHE A 161 -5.27 -5.39 10.33
C PHE A 161 -3.93 -4.65 10.06
N ARG A 162 -2.81 -5.15 10.60
CA ARG A 162 -1.46 -4.55 10.52
C ARG A 162 -0.84 -4.63 9.13
N ASP A 163 -1.04 -5.73 8.42
CA ASP A 163 -0.64 -5.84 7.01
C ASP A 163 -1.37 -4.80 6.16
N VAL A 164 -2.68 -4.64 6.37
CA VAL A 164 -3.48 -3.60 5.71
C VAL A 164 -2.94 -2.20 6.01
N GLN A 165 -2.65 -1.87 7.27
CA GLN A 165 -2.03 -0.59 7.65
C GLN A 165 -0.74 -0.36 6.87
N TYR A 166 0.17 -1.34 6.89
CA TYR A 166 1.46 -1.28 6.20
C TYR A 166 1.32 -0.98 4.70
N TYR A 167 0.55 -1.81 3.99
CA TYR A 167 0.39 -1.68 2.54
C TYR A 167 -0.43 -0.43 2.18
N THR A 168 -1.32 0.03 3.05
CA THR A 168 -2.06 1.29 2.83
C THR A 168 -1.13 2.50 2.90
N MET A 169 -0.25 2.59 3.91
CA MET A 169 0.74 3.68 4.00
C MET A 169 1.62 3.73 2.75
N MET A 170 2.15 2.58 2.34
CA MET A 170 2.98 2.47 1.15
C MET A 170 2.23 2.93 -0.11
N ASN A 171 0.97 2.51 -0.29
CA ASN A 171 0.17 2.91 -1.44
C ASN A 171 -0.25 4.39 -1.39
N ILE A 172 -0.51 4.96 -0.21
CA ILE A 172 -0.72 6.41 -0.05
C ILE A 172 0.51 7.17 -0.56
N GLY A 173 1.72 6.76 -0.17
CA GLY A 173 2.97 7.35 -0.68
C GLY A 173 3.06 7.32 -2.21
N LYS A 174 2.75 6.17 -2.83
CA LYS A 174 2.75 6.03 -4.30
C LYS A 174 1.73 6.93 -5.00
N VAL A 175 0.53 7.05 -4.43
CA VAL A 175 -0.50 7.93 -5.00
C VAL A 175 -0.08 9.39 -4.85
N ALA A 176 0.45 9.79 -3.69
CA ALA A 176 0.95 11.15 -3.47
C ALA A 176 2.11 11.49 -4.43
N GLU A 177 3.10 10.62 -4.61
CA GLU A 177 4.17 10.80 -5.60
C GLU A 177 3.63 10.95 -7.03
N SER A 178 2.60 10.18 -7.41
CA SER A 178 1.94 10.32 -8.72
C SER A 178 1.20 11.66 -8.86
N LEU A 179 0.57 12.16 -7.79
CA LEU A 179 -0.06 13.48 -7.80
C LEU A 179 0.96 14.60 -7.89
N TYR A 180 2.10 14.49 -7.20
CA TYR A 180 3.20 15.45 -7.27
C TYR A 180 3.74 15.58 -8.69
N LYS A 181 3.99 14.45 -9.37
CA LYS A 181 4.42 14.44 -10.78
C LYS A 181 3.40 15.09 -11.71
N LYS A 182 2.10 14.85 -11.49
CA LYS A 182 1.03 15.48 -12.27
C LYS A 182 0.96 16.98 -12.02
N GLN A 183 1.17 17.41 -10.78
CA GLN A 183 1.17 18.81 -10.40
C GLN A 183 2.31 19.58 -11.10
N GLN A 184 3.52 19.01 -11.14
CA GLN A 184 4.65 19.58 -11.88
C GLN A 184 4.35 19.73 -13.37
N GLN A 185 3.75 18.71 -14.00
CA GLN A 185 3.35 18.75 -15.41
C GLN A 185 2.23 19.79 -15.70
N GLN A 186 1.35 20.05 -14.73
CA GLN A 186 0.29 21.05 -14.86
C GLN A 186 0.80 22.48 -14.76
N GLN A 187 1.84 22.74 -13.93
CA GLN A 187 2.46 24.06 -13.83
C GLN A 187 3.07 24.52 -15.17
N GLU A 188 3.52 23.58 -16.01
CA GLU A 188 4.04 23.89 -17.34
C GLU A 188 2.94 24.12 -18.40
N SER A 189 1.70 23.68 -18.14
CA SER A 189 0.64 23.61 -19.16
C SER A 189 -0.53 24.59 -18.99
N ASP A 190 -0.49 25.49 -18.00
CA ASP A 190 -1.44 26.61 -17.78
C ASP A 190 -2.94 26.20 -17.74
N GLN A 191 -3.23 24.92 -17.47
CA GLN A 191 -4.60 24.38 -17.39
C GLN A 191 -5.07 24.22 -15.94
N GLY A 192 -6.13 24.94 -15.57
CA GLY A 192 -6.68 25.04 -14.20
C GLY A 192 -7.34 23.78 -13.61
N GLN A 193 -6.59 22.69 -13.42
CA GLN A 193 -7.07 21.45 -12.76
C GLN A 193 -6.68 21.34 -11.27
N ASP A 194 -6.20 22.41 -10.65
CA ASP A 194 -5.60 22.38 -9.31
C ASP A 194 -6.56 21.90 -8.20
N GLU A 195 -7.86 22.24 -8.32
CA GLU A 195 -8.88 21.86 -7.32
C GLU A 195 -9.02 20.32 -7.17
N SER A 196 -8.85 19.56 -8.25
CA SER A 196 -8.96 18.10 -8.20
C SER A 196 -7.76 17.44 -7.48
N ILE A 197 -6.57 18.02 -7.61
CA ILE A 197 -5.36 17.51 -6.93
C ILE A 197 -5.44 17.87 -5.45
N ALA A 198 -5.85 19.10 -5.13
CA ALA A 198 -6.03 19.56 -3.76
C ALA A 198 -7.01 18.68 -2.96
N ALA A 199 -8.16 18.37 -3.54
CA ALA A 199 -9.13 17.47 -2.93
C ALA A 199 -8.57 16.07 -2.70
N GLN A 200 -7.82 15.52 -3.67
CA GLN A 200 -7.18 14.21 -3.54
C GLN A 200 -6.10 14.21 -2.45
N ALA A 201 -5.27 15.25 -2.37
CA ALA A 201 -4.26 15.42 -1.33
C ALA A 201 -4.88 15.45 0.07
N GLU A 202 -5.98 16.20 0.24
CA GLU A 202 -6.73 16.22 1.50
C GLU A 202 -7.25 14.83 1.89
N ARG A 203 -7.83 14.08 0.94
CA ARG A 203 -8.35 12.71 1.22
C ARG A 203 -7.23 11.75 1.60
N LEU A 204 -6.08 11.81 0.92
CA LEU A 204 -4.91 10.99 1.27
C LEU A 204 -4.39 11.32 2.67
N MET A 205 -4.29 12.60 3.03
CA MET A 205 -3.90 13.03 4.36
C MET A 205 -4.89 12.52 5.42
N GLN A 206 -6.20 12.65 5.17
CA GLN A 206 -7.24 12.14 6.07
C GLN A 206 -7.16 10.62 6.25
N MET A 207 -6.91 9.87 5.17
CA MET A 207 -6.64 8.44 5.25
C MET A 207 -5.42 8.12 6.12
N LEU A 208 -4.32 8.84 5.90
CA LEU A 208 -3.09 8.61 6.66
C LEU A 208 -3.31 8.87 8.16
N MET A 209 -4.01 9.94 8.52
CA MET A 209 -4.35 10.26 9.92
C MET A 209 -5.24 9.23 10.63
N MET A 210 -5.98 8.38 9.89
CA MET A 210 -6.81 7.32 10.47
C MET A 210 -6.04 6.04 10.80
N ILE A 211 -4.82 5.87 10.26
CA ILE A 211 -4.04 4.64 10.45
C ILE A 211 -3.39 4.67 11.84
N PRO A 212 -3.71 3.72 12.74
CA PRO A 212 -3.07 3.66 14.04
C PRO A 212 -1.66 3.07 13.90
N MET A 213 -0.65 3.82 14.35
CA MET A 213 0.73 3.33 14.36
C MET A 213 1.00 2.38 15.52
N ALA A 214 1.61 1.23 15.21
CA ALA A 214 2.18 0.36 16.23
C ALA A 214 3.28 1.11 17.00
N SER A 215 3.24 1.04 18.33
CA SER A 215 4.21 1.71 19.19
C SER A 215 5.39 0.78 19.50
N THR A 216 5.11 -0.51 19.59
CA THR A 216 6.06 -1.56 19.97
C THR A 216 6.04 -2.72 18.96
N GLN A 217 7.10 -3.53 18.98
CA GLN A 217 7.17 -4.75 18.16
C GLN A 217 6.09 -5.77 18.60
N GLN A 218 5.79 -5.83 19.89
CA GLN A 218 4.76 -6.69 20.45
C GLN A 218 3.36 -6.42 19.86
N ASP A 219 3.06 -5.17 19.46
CA ASP A 219 1.80 -4.80 18.81
C ASP A 219 1.65 -5.43 17.42
N LEU A 220 2.77 -5.79 16.78
CA LEU A 220 2.84 -6.46 15.48
C LEU A 220 2.91 -7.98 15.63
N ASP A 221 3.39 -8.49 16.76
CA ASP A 221 3.57 -9.93 16.95
C ASP A 221 2.25 -10.71 17.13
N ASN A 222 1.10 -10.02 17.26
CA ASN A 222 -0.21 -10.67 17.38
C ASN A 222 -0.70 -11.23 16.03
N PRO A 223 -0.76 -12.56 15.84
CA PRO A 223 -1.17 -13.17 14.58
C PRO A 223 -2.64 -12.91 14.21
N GLN A 224 -3.50 -12.58 15.18
CA GLN A 224 -4.90 -12.24 14.93
C GLN A 224 -5.08 -10.83 14.36
N SER A 225 -4.04 -10.00 14.39
CA SER A 225 -4.05 -8.64 13.88
C SER A 225 -3.69 -8.54 12.39
N TYR A 226 -3.71 -9.64 11.65
CA TYR A 226 -3.39 -9.69 10.23
C TYR A 226 -4.61 -10.16 9.44
N LEU A 227 -4.90 -9.48 8.32
CA LEU A 227 -5.91 -9.97 7.39
C LEU A 227 -5.44 -11.29 6.75
N PHE A 228 -4.15 -11.36 6.43
CA PHE A 228 -3.48 -12.58 6.00
C PHE A 228 -2.33 -12.89 6.95
N ALA A 229 -2.51 -13.90 7.80
CA ALA A 229 -1.49 -14.29 8.75
C ALA A 229 -0.21 -14.76 8.03
N PRO A 230 0.98 -14.29 8.44
CA PRO A 230 2.24 -14.74 7.87
C PRO A 230 2.43 -16.25 8.12
N PRO A 231 2.93 -17.02 7.13
CA PRO A 231 3.22 -18.44 7.32
C PRO A 231 4.26 -18.65 8.42
N LYS A 232 4.01 -19.58 9.36
CA LYS A 232 4.89 -19.85 10.50
C LYS A 232 6.24 -20.45 10.12
N ASP A 233 6.29 -21.16 9.00
CA ASP A 233 7.43 -21.97 8.58
C ASP A 233 8.28 -21.30 7.48
N GLN A 234 7.89 -20.11 7.02
CA GLN A 234 8.64 -19.37 5.99
C GLN A 234 9.42 -18.24 6.65
N GLN A 235 10.72 -18.47 6.83
CA GLN A 235 11.66 -17.37 7.03
C GLN A 235 11.94 -16.75 5.67
N GLU A 236 11.67 -15.45 5.51
CA GLU A 236 12.14 -14.75 4.32
C GLU A 236 13.67 -14.75 4.33
N GLY A 237 14.29 -14.98 3.18
CA GLY A 237 15.75 -14.85 3.07
C GLY A 237 16.19 -13.43 3.44
N PRO A 238 17.47 -13.23 3.82
CA PRO A 238 18.00 -11.90 4.08
C PRO A 238 17.67 -11.01 2.89
N MET A 239 16.77 -10.05 3.11
CA MET A 239 16.56 -8.99 2.13
C MET A 239 17.82 -8.15 2.16
N ASP A 240 18.50 -8.10 1.03
CA ASP A 240 19.59 -7.16 0.85
C ASP A 240 19.00 -5.75 0.94
N ASP A 241 19.24 -5.08 2.05
CA ASP A 241 18.81 -3.69 2.28
C ASP A 241 19.50 -2.71 1.31
N SER A 242 20.39 -3.20 0.45
CA SER A 242 21.15 -2.45 -0.54
C SER A 242 20.31 -1.96 -1.74
N ASP A 243 19.11 -2.50 -1.97
CA ASP A 243 18.26 -2.11 -3.11
C ASP A 243 17.39 -0.87 -2.87
N ASP A 244 17.55 -0.19 -1.73
CA ASP A 244 16.86 1.06 -1.42
C ASP A 244 17.67 2.33 -1.75
N ASN A 245 18.80 2.18 -2.45
CA ASN A 245 19.56 3.29 -3.02
C ASN A 245 19.00 3.68 -4.41
N ASP A 246 17.68 3.86 -4.53
CA ASP A 246 17.06 4.46 -5.72
C ASP A 246 17.08 5.99 -5.54
N SER A 247 18.15 6.56 -6.08
CA SER A 247 18.39 7.98 -6.28
C SER A 247 17.24 8.65 -7.03
N SER A 248 16.74 9.74 -6.46
CA SER A 248 16.69 10.99 -7.21
C SER A 248 17.10 12.11 -6.25
N ASP A 249 18.42 12.17 -6.08
CA ASP A 249 19.16 13.40 -5.83
C ASP A 249 18.96 14.35 -7.02
N GLY A 250 18.84 15.62 -6.64
CA GLY A 250 18.81 16.78 -7.50
C GLY A 250 19.05 18.01 -6.63
N GLY A 251 20.18 18.07 -5.91
CA GLY A 251 20.78 19.36 -5.55
C GLY A 251 21.38 19.47 -4.14
N GLU A 252 22.69 19.73 -4.15
CA GLU A 252 23.45 20.57 -3.21
C GLU A 252 24.03 19.91 -1.95
N SER A 253 25.22 19.32 -2.14
CA SER A 253 26.47 19.66 -1.45
C SER A 253 26.36 20.48 -0.17
N SER A 254 26.56 19.84 0.99
CA SER A 254 27.39 20.42 2.05
C SER A 254 28.15 19.31 2.75
N ASP A 255 29.46 19.41 2.58
CA ASP A 255 30.52 18.96 3.47
C ASP A 255 30.15 19.26 4.94
N ASP A 256 30.28 18.26 5.82
CA ASP A 256 30.39 18.41 7.27
C ASP A 256 30.98 17.09 7.82
N GLU A 257 32.28 16.93 7.58
CA GLU A 257 33.16 16.13 8.43
C GLU A 257 33.44 16.95 9.71
N ASP A 258 32.79 16.63 10.82
CA ASP A 258 33.18 17.13 12.14
C ASP A 258 33.89 16.02 12.94
N ASP A 259 35.22 16.14 12.91
CA ASP A 259 36.19 15.99 14.01
C ASP A 259 35.72 15.29 15.29
N ASP A 260 36.19 14.04 15.47
CA ASP A 260 36.54 13.50 16.79
C ASP A 260 38.06 13.36 16.87
N ASP A 261 38.68 14.47 17.27
CA ASP A 261 40.10 14.65 17.53
C ASP A 261 40.47 13.95 18.85
N ALA A 262 40.90 12.68 18.76
CA ALA A 262 41.49 11.92 19.86
C ALA A 262 42.98 11.70 19.58
N PRO A 263 43.92 12.27 20.38
CA PRO A 263 45.35 12.05 20.16
C PRO A 263 45.71 10.63 20.60
N ASN A 264 45.90 9.72 19.64
CA ASN A 264 46.54 8.44 19.89
C ASN A 264 48.06 8.58 19.70
N ASP A 265 48.71 8.43 20.84
CA ASP A 265 50.14 8.27 21.06
C ASP A 265 50.66 6.99 20.37
N ASP A 266 51.75 7.16 19.63
CA ASP A 266 52.48 6.12 18.92
C ASP A 266 53.09 5.14 19.92
N SER A 267 52.73 3.86 19.81
CA SER A 267 53.52 2.78 20.40
C SER A 267 53.39 1.53 19.53
N ASP A 268 54.40 1.35 18.69
CA ASP A 268 54.81 0.09 18.08
C ASP A 268 54.86 -1.02 19.14
N ASP A 269 53.99 -2.02 19.04
CA ASP A 269 54.25 -3.33 19.63
C ASP A 269 53.60 -4.45 18.80
N ASP A 270 54.46 -5.10 18.00
CA ASP A 270 54.23 -6.36 17.33
C ASP A 270 53.87 -7.44 18.36
N ASN A 271 52.59 -7.80 18.44
CA ASN A 271 52.19 -8.99 19.19
C ASN A 271 51.12 -9.80 18.44
N GLU A 272 51.61 -10.85 17.76
CA GLU A 272 50.81 -11.99 17.34
C GLU A 272 50.02 -12.53 18.53
N SER A 273 48.70 -12.39 18.48
CA SER A 273 47.82 -13.04 19.45
C SER A 273 46.46 -13.43 18.88
N PRO A 274 45.88 -14.50 19.43
CA PRO A 274 45.31 -15.58 18.64
C PRO A 274 43.79 -15.46 18.48
N ASN A 275 43.28 -16.01 17.37
CA ASN A 275 41.91 -16.50 17.17
C ASN A 275 40.85 -15.89 18.09
N LYS A 276 40.42 -14.66 17.78
CA LYS A 276 39.14 -14.13 18.28
C LYS A 276 38.02 -14.99 17.67
N ALA A 277 37.60 -16.01 18.41
CA ALA A 277 36.38 -16.76 18.15
C ALA A 277 35.23 -15.76 18.01
N GLN A 278 34.81 -15.51 16.77
CA GLN A 278 33.64 -14.71 16.46
C GLN A 278 32.45 -15.37 17.16
N LYS A 279 32.03 -14.79 18.30
CA LYS A 279 30.77 -15.10 18.95
C LYS A 279 29.68 -14.86 17.91
N GLN A 280 29.20 -15.94 17.29
CA GLN A 280 28.06 -15.91 16.41
C GLN A 280 26.88 -15.42 17.24
N LYS A 281 26.48 -14.16 17.01
CA LYS A 281 25.23 -13.63 17.57
C LYS A 281 24.10 -14.56 17.10
N PRO A 282 23.15 -14.92 17.98
CA PRO A 282 22.00 -15.71 17.57
C PRO A 282 21.32 -15.03 16.39
N ALA A 283 21.11 -15.77 15.31
CA ALA A 283 20.43 -15.26 14.11
C ALA A 283 19.01 -14.83 14.52
N GLU A 284 18.72 -13.53 14.42
CA GLU A 284 17.38 -13.03 14.65
C GLU A 284 16.42 -13.65 13.62
N PRO A 285 15.19 -14.01 14.03
CA PRO A 285 14.21 -14.57 13.11
C PRO A 285 13.91 -13.58 11.99
N HIS A 286 14.03 -14.02 10.74
CA HIS A 286 13.69 -13.20 9.58
C HIS A 286 12.17 -12.97 9.51
N LEU A 287 11.74 -11.82 10.02
CA LEU A 287 10.35 -11.37 9.98
C LEU A 287 10.00 -10.76 8.62
N PHE A 288 8.76 -10.93 8.18
CA PHE A 288 8.26 -10.26 6.97
C PHE A 288 8.26 -8.72 7.15
N PRO A 289 8.39 -7.91 6.08
CA PRO A 289 8.41 -6.45 6.18
C PRO A 289 7.23 -5.86 6.95
N MET A 290 6.01 -6.38 6.77
CA MET A 290 4.82 -5.90 7.49
C MET A 290 4.78 -6.31 8.97
N GLN A 291 5.70 -7.16 9.43
CA GLN A 291 5.87 -7.50 10.84
C GLN A 291 6.97 -6.66 11.50
N GLN A 292 7.84 -5.99 10.74
CA GLN A 292 8.95 -5.23 11.29
C GLN A 292 8.50 -3.79 11.65
N LEU A 293 8.62 -3.41 12.92
CA LEU A 293 8.26 -2.05 13.37
C LEU A 293 9.05 -0.97 12.64
N SER A 294 10.34 -1.19 12.37
CA SER A 294 11.19 -0.27 11.62
C SER A 294 10.65 0.02 10.21
N ARG A 295 10.14 -1.00 9.52
CA ARG A 295 9.54 -0.88 8.19
C ARG A 295 8.23 -0.11 8.23
N HIS A 296 7.38 -0.35 9.22
CA HIS A 296 6.15 0.44 9.44
C HIS A 296 6.49 1.92 9.63
N ARG A 297 7.43 2.23 10.53
CA ARG A 297 7.88 3.62 10.78
C ARG A 297 8.44 4.27 9.52
N ARG A 298 9.19 3.53 8.72
CA ARG A 298 9.73 4.00 7.44
C ARG A 298 8.61 4.31 6.44
N GLN A 299 7.65 3.40 6.25
CA GLN A 299 6.53 3.65 5.32
C GLN A 299 5.63 4.79 5.80
N TRP A 300 5.42 4.91 7.11
CA TRP A 300 4.71 6.04 7.70
C TRP A 300 5.39 7.37 7.40
N SER A 301 6.70 7.45 7.64
CA SER A 301 7.52 8.63 7.35
C SER A 301 7.47 8.99 5.86
N LYS A 302 7.65 7.99 4.99
CA LYS A 302 7.62 8.16 3.52
C LYS A 302 6.26 8.67 3.05
N ALA A 303 5.16 8.10 3.55
CA ALA A 303 3.81 8.51 3.18
C ALA A 303 3.52 9.96 3.61
N TRP A 304 3.91 10.35 4.82
CA TRP A 304 3.76 11.73 5.30
C TRP A 304 4.56 12.71 4.44
N LEU A 305 5.86 12.45 4.23
CA LEU A 305 6.70 13.33 3.41
C LEU A 305 6.17 13.45 1.98
N ALA A 306 5.70 12.35 1.37
CA ALA A 306 5.12 12.38 0.03
C ALA A 306 3.86 13.26 -0.05
N ILE A 307 3.00 13.24 0.98
CA ILE A 307 1.82 14.11 1.04
C ILE A 307 2.20 15.56 1.30
N LEU A 308 3.12 15.83 2.23
CA LEU A 308 3.51 17.20 2.60
C LEU A 308 4.26 17.92 1.48
N ARG A 309 4.84 17.19 0.52
CA ARG A 309 5.43 17.75 -0.71
C ARG A 309 4.41 18.24 -1.73
N LEU A 310 3.12 17.90 -1.59
CA LEU A 310 2.07 18.38 -2.49
C LEU A 310 1.77 19.85 -2.17
N SER A 311 2.09 20.77 -3.08
CA SER A 311 1.86 22.21 -2.86
C SER A 311 0.38 22.60 -2.93
N SER A 312 -0.49 21.70 -3.39
CA SER A 312 -1.95 21.88 -3.51
C SER A 312 -2.71 21.52 -2.23
N LEU A 313 -2.03 21.27 -1.11
CA LEU A 313 -2.72 20.92 0.13
C LEU A 313 -3.54 22.12 0.64
N PRO A 314 -4.89 21.99 0.85
CA PRO A 314 -5.69 23.11 1.33
C PRO A 314 -5.22 23.61 2.70
N GLN A 315 -5.33 24.92 2.95
CA GLN A 315 -4.82 25.54 4.19
C GLN A 315 -5.46 24.96 5.47
N SER A 316 -6.72 24.54 5.40
CA SER A 316 -7.40 23.84 6.50
C SER A 316 -6.78 22.47 6.78
N SER A 317 -6.32 21.77 5.74
CA SER A 317 -5.63 20.49 5.83
C SER A 317 -4.21 20.67 6.36
N LEU A 318 -3.49 21.71 5.89
CA LEU A 318 -2.17 22.06 6.40
C LEU A 318 -2.19 22.35 7.91
N LYS A 319 -3.13 23.18 8.38
CA LYS A 319 -3.32 23.45 9.82
C LYS A 319 -3.55 22.18 10.63
N ARG A 320 -4.33 21.24 10.10
CA ARG A 320 -4.59 19.95 10.74
C ARG A 320 -3.33 19.09 10.80
N ALA A 321 -2.55 19.05 9.72
CA ALA A 321 -1.27 18.36 9.69
C ALA A 321 -0.28 18.94 10.72
N LEU A 322 -0.15 20.27 10.80
CA LEU A 322 0.71 20.96 11.76
C LEU A 322 0.35 20.67 13.22
N GLN A 323 -0.94 20.48 13.53
CA GLN A 323 -1.39 20.07 14.86
C GLN A 323 -1.09 18.58 15.14
N PHE A 324 -1.19 17.73 14.12
CA PHE A 324 -1.07 16.28 14.26
C PHE A 324 0.38 15.80 14.28
N LEU A 325 1.25 16.38 13.45
CA LEU A 325 2.64 15.94 13.24
C LEU A 325 3.44 15.86 14.55
N PRO A 326 3.49 16.90 15.41
CA PRO A 326 4.30 16.86 16.63
C PRO A 326 3.80 15.82 17.64
N GLN A 327 2.48 15.60 17.69
CA GLN A 327 1.86 14.73 18.69
C GLN A 327 1.88 13.25 18.31
N LYS A 328 1.78 12.94 17.01
CA LYS A 328 1.49 11.59 16.52
C LYS A 328 2.50 11.04 15.52
N VAL A 329 3.23 11.90 14.80
CA VAL A 329 4.13 11.49 13.73
C VAL A 329 5.58 11.55 14.18
N LEU A 330 6.05 12.73 14.61
CA LEU A 330 7.45 12.94 14.99
C LEU A 330 7.97 11.97 16.07
N PRO A 331 7.20 11.56 17.10
CA PRO A 331 7.68 10.58 18.10
C PRO A 331 7.98 9.19 17.54
N VAL A 332 7.47 8.86 16.35
CA VAL A 332 7.52 7.51 15.76
C VAL A 332 8.46 7.46 14.55
N VAL A 333 8.82 8.60 13.97
CA VAL A 333 9.69 8.72 12.79
C VAL A 333 11.16 8.52 13.17
N SER A 334 11.91 7.75 12.38
CA SER A 334 13.35 7.51 12.64
C SER A 334 14.24 8.73 12.33
N ARG A 335 13.82 9.59 11.39
CA ARG A 335 14.58 10.78 10.94
C ARG A 335 13.66 12.02 10.94
N PRO A 336 13.34 12.60 12.11
CA PRO A 336 12.39 13.71 12.20
C PRO A 336 12.87 14.99 11.51
N LEU A 337 14.18 15.17 11.33
CA LEU A 337 14.76 16.34 10.64
C LEU A 337 14.31 16.48 9.18
N LEU A 338 13.89 15.40 8.52
CA LEU A 338 13.36 15.46 7.15
C LEU A 338 12.06 16.28 7.03
N PHE A 339 11.42 16.61 8.16
CA PHE A 339 10.24 17.47 8.21
C PHE A 339 10.59 18.96 8.42
N ALA A 340 11.86 19.30 8.69
CA ALA A 340 12.28 20.66 9.01
C ALA A 340 11.97 21.64 7.87
N ASP A 341 12.33 21.28 6.63
CA ASP A 341 12.09 22.12 5.45
C ASP A 341 10.60 22.45 5.26
N PHE A 342 9.75 21.46 5.53
CA PHE A 342 8.31 21.66 5.51
C PHE A 342 7.84 22.63 6.59
N PHE A 343 8.32 22.50 7.83
CA PHE A 343 7.96 23.43 8.91
C PHE A 343 8.47 24.85 8.66
N MET A 344 9.69 24.99 8.12
CA MET A 344 10.26 26.28 7.76
C MET A 344 9.44 26.95 6.66
N THR A 345 9.09 26.20 5.61
CA THR A 345 8.24 26.71 4.51
C THR A 345 6.86 27.12 5.04
N ALA A 346 6.23 26.27 5.87
CA ALA A 346 4.92 26.59 6.45
C ALA A 346 4.95 27.81 7.39
N TYR A 347 6.08 28.05 8.08
CA TYR A 347 6.27 29.22 8.93
C TYR A 347 6.45 30.50 8.11
N THR A 348 7.28 30.47 7.06
CA THR A 348 7.53 31.65 6.21
C THR A 348 6.27 32.06 5.43
N SER A 349 5.52 31.10 4.90
CA SER A 349 4.27 31.38 4.17
C SER A 349 3.20 32.07 5.03
N HIS A 350 3.26 31.95 6.36
CA HIS A 350 2.30 32.62 7.24
C HIS A 350 2.62 34.12 7.43
N ASN A 351 3.91 34.49 7.40
CA ASN A 351 4.33 35.88 7.62
C ASN A 351 4.02 36.78 6.40
N ASP A 352 4.08 36.23 5.18
CA ASP A 352 3.80 37.00 3.96
C ASP A 352 2.31 37.41 3.84
N GLU A 353 1.38 36.62 4.38
CA GLU A 353 -0.06 36.93 4.39
C GLU A 353 -0.40 38.10 5.33
N THR A 354 0.33 38.25 6.44
CA THR A 354 0.06 39.31 7.43
C THR A 354 0.54 40.68 6.97
N ASP A 355 1.61 40.75 6.19
CA ASP A 355 2.19 42.01 5.73
C ASP A 355 1.46 42.59 4.50
N SER A 356 0.76 41.76 3.73
CA SER A 356 0.00 42.19 2.54
C SER A 356 -1.37 42.83 2.86
N SER A 357 -1.77 42.84 4.14
CA SER A 357 -3.08 43.34 4.60
C SER A 357 -3.00 44.67 5.38
N GLY A 358 -1.81 45.27 5.49
CA GLY A 358 -1.57 46.59 6.09
C GLY A 358 -1.23 47.63 5.01
#